data_AF-A0A7J7HWD0-F1
#
_entry.id   AF-A0A7J7HWD0-F1
#
_cell.length_a   1.000
_cell.length_b   1.000
_cell.length_c   1.000
_cell.angle_alpha   90.00
_cell.angle_beta   90.00
_cell.angle_gamma   90.00
#
_symmetry.space_group_name_H-M   'P 1'
#
loop_
_entity.id
_entity.type
_entity.pdbx_description
1 polymer ?
#
loop_
_entity_poly.entity_id
_entity_poly.type
_entity_poly.pdbx_seq_one_letter_code
_entity_poly.pdbx_strand_id
1 'polypeptide(L)'
;MAYQPRASNHNEDDKDNNRRLYNPYQDLQVPIQTLYKLPTSPEFLFQEEAIAQRRSWGENLTYYTGIGYLGGAVTGAGKGIVEGVKSSEAGDTMKLRVNRILNASGHTGRKFGNRAGVIGLMYAGLESGMVAIRDTDDVVNSVVAGLGTGALYKAASGPRSAAVAGAIGGVVVGLAVTGKQLLKRHVPI
;
A
#
# COMPACT_ATOMS: atom_id res chain seq x y z
N MET A 1 -11.91 -43.64 -39.38
CA MET A 1 -12.53 -42.75 -38.40
C MET A 1 -11.53 -41.65 -38.07
N ALA A 2 -11.68 -40.47 -38.68
CA ALA A 2 -10.82 -39.33 -38.41
C ALA A 2 -11.29 -38.64 -37.13
N TYR A 3 -10.39 -38.50 -36.16
CA TYR A 3 -10.68 -37.80 -34.90
C TYR A 3 -10.59 -36.30 -35.18
N GLN A 4 -11.74 -35.62 -35.24
CA GLN A 4 -11.81 -34.16 -35.30
C GLN A 4 -11.68 -33.60 -33.88
N PRO A 5 -10.63 -32.81 -33.56
CA PRO A 5 -10.56 -32.15 -32.26
C PRO A 5 -11.60 -31.03 -32.24
N ARG A 6 -12.54 -31.16 -31.30
CA ARG A 6 -13.56 -30.16 -31.00
C ARG A 6 -12.85 -28.94 -30.42
N ALA A 7 -12.97 -27.78 -31.07
CA ALA A 7 -12.47 -26.51 -30.55
C ALA A 7 -13.10 -26.26 -29.17
N SER A 8 -12.29 -26.37 -28.12
CA SER A 8 -12.69 -26.05 -26.76
C SER A 8 -12.66 -24.52 -26.61
N ASN A 9 -13.83 -23.90 -26.81
CA ASN A 9 -14.12 -22.60 -26.22
C ASN A 9 -14.04 -22.76 -24.69
N HIS A 10 -12.93 -22.34 -24.11
CA HIS A 10 -12.81 -22.12 -22.69
C HIS A 10 -12.20 -20.75 -22.47
N ASN A 11 -13.01 -19.87 -21.89
CA ASN A 11 -12.62 -18.56 -21.42
C ASN A 11 -11.54 -18.76 -20.33
N GLU A 12 -10.27 -18.69 -20.70
CA GLU A 12 -9.11 -18.85 -19.81
C GLU A 12 -8.33 -17.53 -19.60
N ASP A 13 -8.98 -16.39 -19.83
CA ASP A 13 -8.29 -15.08 -19.86
C ASP A 13 -7.77 -14.58 -18.49
N ASP A 14 -8.18 -15.18 -17.36
CA ASP A 14 -7.73 -14.75 -16.02
C ASP A 14 -6.58 -15.59 -15.40
N LYS A 15 -6.26 -16.78 -15.94
CA LYS A 15 -5.19 -17.66 -15.38
C LYS A 15 -3.84 -17.55 -16.08
N ASP A 16 -3.79 -16.99 -17.29
CA ASP A 16 -2.55 -16.91 -18.07
C ASP A 16 -1.66 -15.71 -17.69
N ASN A 17 -2.16 -14.74 -16.91
CA ASN A 17 -1.36 -13.56 -16.51
C ASN A 17 -0.18 -13.91 -15.58
N ASN A 18 -0.19 -15.10 -14.96
CA ASN A 18 0.83 -15.54 -14.01
C ASN A 18 1.59 -16.80 -14.49
N ARG A 19 1.53 -17.09 -15.80
CA ARG A 19 2.21 -18.24 -16.40
C ARG A 19 2.94 -17.79 -17.67
N ARG A 20 4.25 -18.06 -17.73
CA ARG A 20 5.07 -17.79 -18.90
C ARG A 20 5.18 -19.06 -19.75
N LEU A 21 4.77 -18.95 -21.01
CA LEU A 21 4.97 -20.03 -21.96
C LEU A 21 6.45 -20.07 -22.38
N TYR A 22 7.17 -21.11 -21.97
CA TYR A 22 8.55 -21.39 -22.38
C TYR A 22 8.59 -22.65 -23.23
N ASN A 23 8.40 -22.50 -24.55
CA ASN A 23 8.37 -23.64 -25.47
C ASN A 23 9.62 -23.66 -26.38
N PRO A 24 10.66 -24.45 -26.05
CA PRO A 24 11.86 -24.58 -26.88
C PRO A 24 11.64 -25.37 -28.19
N TYR A 25 10.47 -26.00 -28.37
CA TYR A 25 10.14 -26.83 -29.53
C TYR A 25 8.97 -26.26 -30.34
N GLN A 26 8.84 -24.94 -30.39
CA GLN A 26 7.77 -24.26 -31.13
C GLN A 26 7.68 -24.67 -32.62
N ASP A 27 8.82 -25.03 -33.22
CA ASP A 27 8.92 -25.41 -34.63
C ASP A 27 8.47 -26.87 -34.88
N LEU A 28 8.34 -27.67 -33.82
CA LEU A 28 7.77 -29.01 -33.86
C LEU A 28 6.31 -28.90 -33.44
N GLN A 29 5.36 -29.12 -34.35
CA GLN A 29 3.91 -29.11 -34.07
C GLN A 29 3.50 -30.29 -33.18
N VAL A 30 3.88 -30.23 -31.89
CA VAL A 30 3.59 -31.25 -30.90
C VAL A 30 2.45 -30.79 -29.96
N PRO A 31 1.46 -31.65 -29.65
CA PRO A 31 0.30 -31.29 -28.85
C PRO A 31 0.58 -31.31 -27.34
N ILE A 32 1.71 -30.73 -26.91
CA ILE A 32 2.18 -30.71 -25.49
C ILE A 32 2.41 -29.29 -24.94
N GLN A 33 1.78 -28.28 -25.55
CA GLN A 33 1.99 -26.85 -25.22
C GLN A 33 1.69 -26.53 -23.74
N THR A 34 0.81 -27.28 -23.08
CA THR A 34 0.40 -27.07 -21.69
C THR A 34 1.52 -27.37 -20.69
N LEU A 35 2.48 -28.25 -21.02
CA LEU A 35 3.60 -28.61 -20.14
C LEU A 35 4.65 -27.49 -20.01
N TYR A 36 4.61 -26.52 -20.92
CA TYR A 36 5.57 -25.43 -21.01
C TYR A 36 5.04 -24.11 -20.44
N LYS A 37 3.84 -24.12 -19.86
CA LYS A 37 3.28 -22.97 -19.13
C LYS A 37 3.85 -22.93 -17.71
N LEU A 38 5.06 -22.39 -17.54
CA LEU A 38 5.70 -22.27 -16.24
C LEU A 38 5.03 -21.17 -15.41
N PRO A 39 4.74 -21.40 -14.11
CA PRO A 39 4.31 -20.34 -13.21
C PRO A 39 5.40 -19.26 -13.13
N THR A 40 5.02 -17.97 -13.21
CA THR A 40 5.94 -16.85 -12.98
C THR A 40 6.12 -16.53 -11.49
N SER A 41 5.33 -17.15 -10.62
CA SER A 41 5.45 -17.07 -9.18
C SER A 41 6.12 -18.33 -8.60
N PRO A 42 6.93 -18.21 -7.53
CA PRO A 42 7.48 -19.36 -6.84
C PRO A 42 6.35 -20.24 -6.31
N GLU A 43 6.37 -21.52 -6.66
CA GLU A 43 5.47 -22.52 -6.11
C GLU A 43 6.09 -23.04 -4.80
N PHE A 44 5.47 -22.70 -3.68
CA PHE A 44 5.97 -23.09 -2.37
C PHE A 44 5.63 -24.56 -2.12
N LEU A 45 6.66 -25.34 -1.80
CA LEU A 45 6.50 -26.74 -1.42
C LEU A 45 5.92 -26.87 0.01
N PHE A 46 6.10 -25.84 0.83
CA PHE A 46 5.65 -25.79 2.20
C PHE A 46 4.64 -24.65 2.39
N GLN A 47 3.52 -24.98 3.03
CA GLN A 47 2.47 -24.02 3.35
C GLN A 47 3.03 -22.91 4.26
N GLU A 48 4.00 -23.24 5.11
CA GLU A 48 4.69 -22.35 6.03
C GLU A 48 5.50 -21.28 5.29
N GLU A 49 6.17 -21.63 4.18
CA GLU A 49 6.92 -20.66 3.37
C GLU A 49 5.99 -19.73 2.58
N ALA A 50 4.87 -20.26 2.09
CA ALA A 50 3.83 -19.48 1.43
C ALA A 50 3.19 -18.45 2.38
N ILE A 51 2.97 -18.86 3.64
CA ILE A 51 2.41 -18.00 4.69
C ILE A 51 3.47 -16.99 5.17
N ALA A 52 4.74 -17.37 5.30
CA ALA A 52 5.81 -16.45 5.69
C ALA A 52 6.03 -15.31 4.68
N GLN A 53 5.73 -15.52 3.39
CA GLN A 53 5.74 -14.45 2.39
C GLN A 53 4.55 -13.49 2.52
N ARG A 54 3.43 -13.93 3.06
CA ARG A 54 2.26 -13.09 3.33
C ARG A 54 2.34 -12.59 4.77
N ARG A 55 2.79 -11.35 4.96
CA ARG A 55 2.81 -10.71 6.29
C ARG A 55 1.50 -10.93 7.03
N SER A 56 1.59 -11.35 8.29
CA SER A 56 0.43 -11.55 9.14
C SER A 56 -0.34 -10.25 9.33
N TRP A 57 -1.65 -10.35 9.56
CA TRP A 57 -2.54 -9.22 9.80
C TRP A 57 -1.97 -8.22 10.81
N GLY A 58 -1.51 -8.72 11.96
CA GLY A 58 -0.95 -7.91 13.03
C GLY A 58 0.40 -7.28 12.67
N GLU A 59 1.17 -7.93 11.82
CA GLU A 59 2.45 -7.41 11.32
C GLU A 59 2.22 -6.24 10.37
N ASN A 60 1.25 -6.36 9.45
CA ASN A 60 0.86 -5.25 8.57
C ASN A 60 0.32 -4.07 9.37
N LEU A 61 -0.54 -4.33 10.36
CA LEU A 61 -1.09 -3.30 11.23
C LEU A 61 0.00 -2.53 11.98
N THR A 62 0.90 -3.24 12.64
CA THR A 62 2.01 -2.64 13.40
C THR A 62 2.99 -1.93 12.47
N TYR A 63 3.26 -2.52 11.31
CA TYR A 63 4.13 -1.93 10.30
C TYR A 63 3.57 -0.60 9.81
N TYR A 64 2.37 -0.58 9.21
CA TYR A 64 1.76 0.64 8.66
C TYR A 64 1.53 1.72 9.72
N THR A 65 1.11 1.33 10.92
CA THR A 65 0.96 2.26 12.04
C THR A 65 2.31 2.84 12.47
N GLY A 66 3.33 2.00 12.56
CA GLY A 66 4.68 2.39 12.96
C GLY A 66 5.35 3.31 11.94
N ILE A 67 5.36 2.94 10.66
CA ILE A 67 5.93 3.79 9.60
C ILE A 67 5.12 5.08 9.43
N GLY A 68 3.79 5.03 9.55
CA GLY A 68 2.93 6.21 9.53
C GLY A 68 3.21 7.15 10.69
N TYR A 69 3.36 6.61 11.90
CA TYR A 69 3.68 7.38 13.10
C TYR A 69 5.05 8.04 12.98
N LEU A 70 6.09 7.28 12.63
CA LEU A 70 7.45 7.79 12.52
C LEU A 70 7.57 8.82 11.38
N GLY A 71 7.00 8.54 10.21
CA GLY A 71 6.98 9.49 9.09
C GLY A 71 6.24 10.79 9.42
N GLY A 72 5.08 10.67 10.08
CA GLY A 72 4.32 11.81 10.58
C GLY A 72 5.08 12.60 11.65
N ALA A 73 5.77 11.91 12.56
CA ALA A 73 6.55 12.53 13.62
C ALA A 73 7.76 13.29 13.09
N VAL A 74 8.52 12.72 12.14
CA VAL A 74 9.65 13.40 11.50
C VAL A 74 9.19 14.65 10.74
N THR A 75 8.13 14.52 9.94
CA THR A 75 7.57 15.64 9.17
C THR A 75 7.05 16.74 10.11
N GLY A 76 6.34 16.37 11.17
CA GLY A 76 5.83 17.29 12.18
C GLY A 76 6.92 17.95 13.00
N ALA A 77 7.98 17.23 13.34
CA ALA A 77 9.14 17.77 14.06
C ALA A 77 9.87 18.81 13.19
N GLY A 78 10.10 18.52 11.91
CA GLY A 78 10.69 19.48 10.97
C GLY A 78 9.87 20.77 10.88
N LYS A 79 8.54 20.65 10.74
CA LYS A 79 7.64 21.82 10.78
C LYS A 79 7.73 22.57 12.11
N GLY A 80 7.72 21.87 13.24
CA GLY A 80 7.79 22.49 14.56
C GLY A 80 9.15 23.15 14.86
N ILE A 81 10.24 22.69 14.24
CA ILE A 81 11.53 23.41 14.27
C ILE A 81 11.39 24.76 13.56
N VAL A 82 10.81 24.78 12.35
CA VAL A 82 10.63 26.02 11.59
C VAL A 82 9.74 27.00 12.34
N GLU A 83 8.64 26.54 12.93
CA GLU A 83 7.75 27.37 13.77
C GLU A 83 8.45 27.85 15.05
N GLY A 84 9.24 26.99 15.70
CA GLY A 84 10.04 27.34 16.87
C GLY A 84 11.10 28.40 16.58
N VAL A 85 11.76 28.33 15.42
CA VAL A 85 12.76 29.31 14.98
C VAL A 85 12.09 30.64 14.62
N LYS A 86 10.95 30.61 13.90
CA LYS A 86 10.20 31.82 13.54
C LYS A 86 9.59 32.55 14.74
N SER A 87 9.21 31.81 15.79
CA SER A 87 8.67 32.36 17.03
C SER A 87 9.75 32.74 18.06
N SER A 88 11.04 32.61 17.71
CA SER A 88 12.14 33.05 18.56
C SER A 88 12.30 34.57 18.48
N GLU A 89 12.30 35.28 19.60
CA GLU A 89 12.50 36.74 19.63
C GLU A 89 13.99 37.09 19.63
N ALA A 90 14.35 38.24 19.06
CA ALA A 90 15.74 38.67 18.90
C ALA A 90 16.46 38.98 20.23
N GLY A 91 15.72 39.11 21.35
CA GLY A 91 16.25 39.31 22.70
C GLY A 91 16.39 38.03 23.54
N ASP A 92 15.99 36.87 23.03
CA ASP A 92 16.04 35.61 23.79
C ASP A 92 17.48 35.11 23.98
N THR A 93 17.80 34.66 25.19
CA THR A 93 19.05 33.93 25.44
C THR A 93 19.07 32.61 24.66
N MET A 94 20.27 32.16 24.27
CA MET A 94 20.44 30.90 23.50
C MET A 94 19.72 29.70 24.14
N LYS A 95 19.69 29.64 25.49
CA LYS A 95 19.01 28.59 26.24
C LYS A 95 17.48 28.63 26.06
N LEU A 96 16.87 29.81 26.12
CA LEU A 96 15.42 29.99 25.92
C LEU A 96 15.02 29.65 24.48
N ARG A 97 15.84 30.06 23.51
CA ARG A 97 15.63 29.78 22.10
C ARG A 97 15.63 28.28 21.80
N VAL A 98 16.63 27.55 22.31
CA VAL A 98 16.73 26.08 22.14
C VAL A 98 15.54 25.37 22.79
N ASN A 99 15.15 25.76 24.01
CA ASN A 99 14.01 25.16 24.69
C ASN A 99 12.70 25.37 23.92
N ARG A 100 12.47 26.58 23.40
CA ARG A 100 11.28 26.88 22.58
C ARG A 100 11.24 26.03 21.31
N ILE A 101 12.36 25.92 20.60
CA ILE A 101 12.46 25.11 19.37
C ILE A 101 12.18 23.64 19.68
N LEU A 102 12.77 23.09 20.74
CA LEU A 102 12.58 21.68 21.14
C LEU A 102 11.14 21.41 21.56
N ASN A 103 10.52 22.33 22.31
CA ASN A 103 9.13 22.16 22.74
C ASN A 103 8.17 22.25 21.54
N ALA A 104 8.41 23.20 20.63
CA ALA A 104 7.61 23.35 19.40
C ALA A 104 7.75 22.14 18.46
N SER A 105 8.97 21.64 18.26
CA SER A 105 9.24 20.46 17.44
C SER A 105 8.68 19.19 18.04
N GLY A 106 8.88 18.95 19.34
CA GLY A 106 8.36 17.78 20.04
C GLY A 106 6.83 17.75 20.10
N HIS A 107 6.20 18.89 20.38
CA HIS A 107 4.73 18.99 20.40
C HIS A 107 4.13 18.76 19.01
N THR A 108 4.69 19.40 17.98
CA THR A 108 4.19 19.27 16.60
C THR A 108 4.48 17.89 16.03
N GLY A 109 5.65 17.32 16.32
CA GLY A 109 6.02 15.94 15.97
C GLY A 109 5.04 14.92 16.53
N ARG A 110 4.75 14.94 17.84
CA ARG A 110 3.76 14.02 18.44
C ARG A 110 2.36 14.20 17.85
N LYS A 111 1.94 15.44 17.61
CA LYS A 111 0.61 15.74 17.05
C LYS A 111 0.45 15.18 15.64
N PHE A 112 1.44 15.36 14.77
CA PHE A 112 1.41 14.81 13.41
C PHE A 112 1.63 13.31 13.39
N GLY A 113 2.56 12.77 14.20
CA GLY A 113 2.80 11.34 14.34
C GLY A 113 1.56 10.58 14.78
N ASN A 114 0.90 11.01 15.85
CA ASN A 114 -0.36 10.39 16.32
C ASN A 114 -1.45 10.39 15.23
N ARG A 115 -1.60 11.50 14.49
CA ARG A 115 -2.61 11.60 13.43
C ARG A 115 -2.30 10.66 12.26
N ALA A 116 -1.06 10.66 11.79
CA ALA A 116 -0.62 9.81 10.69
C ALA A 116 -0.65 8.32 11.07
N GLY A 117 -0.26 7.99 12.30
CA GLY A 117 -0.34 6.63 12.83
C GLY A 117 -1.78 6.11 12.88
N VAL A 118 -2.74 6.91 13.38
CA VAL A 118 -4.17 6.52 13.39
C VAL A 118 -4.72 6.33 11.98
N ILE A 119 -4.34 7.18 11.02
CA ILE A 119 -4.73 6.99 9.61
C ILE A 119 -4.14 5.69 9.06
N GLY A 120 -2.87 5.39 9.34
CA GLY A 120 -2.22 4.14 8.95
C GLY A 120 -2.88 2.90 9.57
N LEU A 121 -3.30 3.00 10.84
CA LEU A 121 -4.01 1.95 11.55
C LEU A 121 -5.41 1.70 10.94
N MET A 122 -6.14 2.78 10.65
CA MET A 122 -7.45 2.68 9.98
C MET A 122 -7.31 2.12 8.55
N TYR A 123 -6.27 2.50 7.81
CA TYR A 123 -6.00 1.94 6.48
C TYR A 123 -5.70 0.45 6.56
N ALA A 124 -4.77 0.03 7.43
CA ALA A 124 -4.40 -1.37 7.59
C ALA A 124 -5.57 -2.23 8.07
N GLY A 125 -6.42 -1.70 8.96
CA GLY A 125 -7.64 -2.37 9.42
C GLY A 125 -8.66 -2.57 8.29
N LEU A 126 -8.88 -1.55 7.45
CA LEU A 126 -9.81 -1.64 6.32
C LEU A 126 -9.28 -2.52 5.19
N GLU A 127 -8.01 -2.37 4.82
CA GLU A 127 -7.34 -3.21 3.82
C GLU A 127 -7.46 -4.68 4.22
N SER A 128 -7.11 -4.99 5.46
CA SER A 128 -7.18 -6.34 5.98
C SER A 128 -8.60 -6.90 6.08
N GLY A 129 -9.58 -6.08 6.51
CA GLY A 129 -10.97 -6.49 6.56
C GLY A 129 -11.53 -6.81 5.18
N MET A 130 -11.08 -6.09 4.15
CA MET A 130 -11.50 -6.35 2.77
C MET A 130 -10.80 -7.56 2.16
N VAL A 131 -9.52 -7.81 2.47
CA VAL A 131 -8.82 -9.05 2.06
C VAL A 131 -9.52 -10.28 2.66
N ALA A 132 -9.93 -10.22 3.93
CA ALA A 132 -10.65 -11.32 4.58
C ALA A 132 -12.04 -11.61 3.97
N ILE A 133 -12.67 -10.63 3.32
CA ILE A 133 -13.99 -10.79 2.69
C ILE A 133 -13.88 -11.15 1.20
N ARG A 134 -12.84 -10.68 0.51
CA ARG A 134 -12.76 -10.68 -0.96
C ARG A 134 -11.60 -11.47 -1.55
N ASP A 135 -10.67 -11.95 -0.73
CA ASP A 135 -9.54 -12.83 -1.08
C ASP A 135 -8.73 -12.40 -2.33
N THR A 136 -8.70 -11.09 -2.60
CA THR A 136 -8.09 -10.47 -3.78
C THR A 136 -7.45 -9.13 -3.42
N ASP A 137 -6.15 -9.01 -3.70
CA ASP A 137 -5.34 -7.80 -3.52
C ASP A 137 -5.34 -6.95 -4.80
N ASP A 138 -6.49 -6.34 -5.12
CA ASP A 138 -6.63 -5.48 -6.30
C ASP A 138 -6.43 -3.99 -5.98
N VAL A 139 -5.96 -3.24 -6.99
CA VAL A 139 -5.82 -1.77 -6.99
C VAL A 139 -7.09 -1.06 -6.51
N VAL A 140 -8.25 -1.59 -6.91
CA VAL A 140 -9.57 -1.07 -6.52
C VAL A 140 -9.79 -1.18 -5.02
N ASN A 141 -9.30 -2.26 -4.39
CA ASN A 141 -9.43 -2.49 -2.96
C ASN A 141 -8.63 -1.45 -2.17
N SER A 142 -7.39 -1.16 -2.60
CA SER A 142 -6.57 -0.11 -1.99
C SER A 142 -7.19 1.28 -2.14
N VAL A 143 -7.77 1.61 -3.31
CA VAL A 143 -8.42 2.92 -3.53
C VAL A 143 -9.68 3.05 -2.67
N VAL A 144 -10.51 2.01 -2.58
CA VAL A 144 -11.70 2.01 -1.71
C VAL A 144 -11.29 2.08 -0.23
N ALA A 145 -10.21 1.39 0.17
CA ALA A 145 -9.65 1.51 1.51
C ALA A 145 -9.23 2.95 1.79
N GLY A 146 -8.48 3.59 0.89
CA GLY A 146 -8.02 4.98 1.02
C GLY A 146 -9.17 5.98 1.10
N LEU A 147 -10.19 5.82 0.27
CA LEU A 147 -11.43 6.62 0.33
C LEU A 147 -12.16 6.41 1.67
N GLY A 148 -12.30 5.16 2.11
CA GLY A 148 -12.97 4.78 3.35
C GLY A 148 -12.23 5.29 4.58
N THR A 149 -10.90 5.14 4.64
CA THR A 149 -10.05 5.67 5.71
C THR A 149 -10.18 7.19 5.81
N GLY A 150 -10.12 7.90 4.69
CA GLY A 150 -10.23 9.37 4.66
C GLY A 150 -11.60 9.85 5.13
N ALA A 151 -12.67 9.19 4.67
CA ALA A 151 -14.03 9.50 5.07
C ALA A 151 -14.27 9.20 6.56
N LEU A 152 -13.85 8.03 7.04
CA LEU A 152 -14.03 7.60 8.43
C LEU A 152 -13.22 8.44 9.43
N TYR A 153 -11.95 8.73 9.12
CA TYR A 153 -11.09 9.56 9.97
C TYR A 153 -11.69 10.95 10.23
N LYS A 154 -12.44 11.47 9.25
CA LYS A 154 -12.99 12.82 9.28
C LYS A 154 -14.51 12.87 9.48
N ALA A 155 -15.18 11.72 9.59
CA ALA A 155 -16.63 11.59 9.78
C ALA A 155 -17.12 12.34 11.03
N ALA A 156 -16.37 12.27 12.14
CA ALA A 156 -16.69 12.97 13.38
C ALA A 156 -16.61 14.51 13.27
N SER A 157 -16.02 15.05 12.20
CA SER A 157 -15.91 16.49 11.93
C SER A 157 -16.86 16.98 10.83
N GLY A 158 -17.89 16.19 10.52
CA GLY A 158 -19.00 16.54 9.63
C GLY A 158 -18.90 15.96 8.22
N PRO A 159 -20.03 15.85 7.50
CA PRO A 159 -20.12 15.14 6.22
C PRO A 159 -19.32 15.79 5.10
N ARG A 160 -19.20 17.13 5.08
CA ARG A 160 -18.35 17.85 4.10
C ARG A 160 -16.87 17.53 4.30
N SER A 161 -16.43 17.47 5.55
CA SER A 161 -15.06 17.15 5.91
C SER A 161 -14.72 15.69 5.57
N ALA A 162 -15.67 14.77 5.78
CA ALA A 162 -15.56 13.37 5.39
C ALA A 162 -15.41 13.19 3.87
N ALA A 163 -16.23 13.89 3.06
CA ALA A 163 -16.14 13.81 1.61
C ALA A 163 -14.78 14.31 1.07
N VAL A 164 -14.29 15.45 1.58
CA VAL A 164 -13.00 16.02 1.17
C VAL A 164 -11.84 15.14 1.61
N ALA A 165 -11.85 14.66 2.86
CA ALA A 165 -10.79 13.79 3.36
C ALA A 165 -10.79 12.41 2.66
N GLY A 166 -11.97 11.88 2.34
CA GLY A 166 -12.13 10.71 1.49
C GLY A 166 -11.49 10.93 0.12
N ALA A 167 -11.87 11.99 -0.60
CA ALA A 167 -11.31 12.31 -1.92
C ALA A 167 -9.78 12.45 -1.91
N ILE A 168 -9.22 13.14 -0.91
CA ILE A 168 -7.77 13.27 -0.74
C ILE A 168 -7.14 11.89 -0.52
N GLY A 169 -7.72 11.06 0.36
CA GLY A 169 -7.24 9.70 0.60
C GLY A 169 -7.24 8.84 -0.67
N GLY A 170 -8.30 8.92 -1.48
CA GLY A 170 -8.41 8.22 -2.75
C GLY A 170 -7.37 8.66 -3.79
N VAL A 171 -7.14 9.97 -3.93
CA VAL A 171 -6.13 10.50 -4.85
C VAL A 171 -4.73 10.04 -4.45
N VAL A 172 -4.38 10.11 -3.16
CA VAL A 172 -3.07 9.70 -2.66
C VAL A 172 -2.82 8.22 -2.94
N VAL A 173 -3.80 7.36 -2.68
CA VAL A 173 -3.66 5.92 -2.98
C VAL A 173 -3.62 5.67 -4.48
N GLY A 174 -4.45 6.35 -5.28
CA GLY A 174 -4.43 6.24 -6.74
C GLY A 174 -3.06 6.60 -7.35
N LEU A 175 -2.42 7.66 -6.86
CA LEU A 175 -1.05 8.03 -7.26
C LEU A 175 -0.01 6.99 -6.82
N ALA A 176 -0.14 6.45 -5.61
CA ALA A 176 0.78 5.42 -5.12
C ALA A 176 0.70 4.13 -5.95
N VAL A 177 -0.51 3.72 -6.34
CA VAL A 177 -0.70 2.49 -7.13
C VAL A 177 -0.24 2.66 -8.57
N THR A 178 -0.59 3.78 -9.21
CA THR A 178 -0.08 4.10 -10.56
C THR A 178 1.45 4.20 -10.57
N GLY A 179 2.06 4.79 -9.53
CA GLY A 179 3.50 4.80 -9.34
C GLY A 179 4.11 3.40 -9.26
N LYS A 180 3.54 2.50 -8.44
CA LYS A 180 3.98 1.09 -8.36
C LYS A 180 3.88 0.39 -9.72
N GLN A 181 2.82 0.63 -10.47
CA GLN A 181 2.58 0.01 -11.77
C GLN A 181 3.58 0.50 -12.83
N LEU A 182 3.96 1.78 -12.78
CA LEU A 182 5.02 2.34 -13.62
C LEU A 182 6.42 1.82 -13.25
N LEU A 183 6.68 1.59 -11.97
CA LEU A 183 7.97 1.09 -11.49
C LEU A 183 8.19 -0.37 -11.92
N LYS A 184 7.15 -1.22 -11.80
CA LYS A 184 7.18 -2.60 -12.29
C LYS A 184 7.42 -2.70 -13.79
N ARG A 185 7.04 -1.67 -14.56
CA ARG A 185 7.29 -1.62 -16.01
C ARG A 185 8.75 -1.35 -16.36
N HIS A 186 9.53 -0.74 -15.47
CA HIS A 186 10.92 -0.32 -15.74
C HIS A 186 11.98 -1.19 -15.06
N VAL A 187 11.62 -1.98 -14.05
CA VAL A 187 12.53 -2.90 -13.37
C VAL A 187 12.06 -4.34 -13.64
N PRO A 188 12.68 -5.07 -14.58
CA PRO A 188 12.44 -6.50 -14.71
C PRO A 188 13.14 -7.19 -13.54
N ILE A 189 12.37 -7.78 -12.64
CA ILE A 189 12.84 -8.78 -11.66
C ILE A 189 12.34 -10.13 -12.14
#